data_AF-G3MY46-F1
#
_entry.id   AF-G3MY46-F1
#
_cell.length_a   1.000
_cell.length_b   1.000
_cell.length_c   1.000
_cell.angle_alpha   90.00
_cell.angle_beta   90.00
_cell.angle_gamma   90.00
#
_symmetry.space_group_name_H-M   'P 1'
#
loop_
_entity.id
_entity.type
_entity.pdbx_description
1 polymer ?
#
loop_
_entity_poly.entity_id
_entity_poly.type
_entity_poly.pdbx_seq_one_letter_code
_entity_poly.pdbx_strand_id
1 'polypeptide(L)'
;ESFISCFTMVLKQVHMGLSVSQEAVNIINSFVMDIFKSIAEEAGCLAHSNKHCTITSGEIQTSVLLLLPGEISKHTMSEATSSATRAVIKYATSR
;
A
#
# COMPACT_ATOMS: atom_id res chain seq x y z
N GLU A 1 10.28 -7.71 9.05
CA GLU A 1 9.05 -8.10 8.34
C GLU A 1 9.39 -8.35 6.86
N SER A 2 8.65 -9.19 6.13
CA SER A 2 8.94 -9.49 4.71
C SER A 2 7.65 -9.70 3.93
N PHE A 3 7.59 -9.14 2.71
CA PHE A 3 6.41 -9.19 1.84
C PHE A 3 6.43 -10.35 0.82
N ILE A 4 7.38 -11.28 0.95
CA ILE A 4 7.60 -12.37 -0.03
C ILE A 4 6.33 -13.22 -0.23
N SER A 5 5.62 -13.55 0.86
CA SER A 5 4.36 -14.32 0.75
C SER A 5 3.26 -13.55 0.02
N CYS A 6 3.17 -12.23 0.24
CA CYS A 6 2.21 -11.38 -0.47
C CYS A 6 2.54 -11.32 -1.96
N PHE A 7 3.82 -11.14 -2.30
CA PHE A 7 4.27 -11.10 -3.69
C PHE A 7 3.95 -12.40 -4.43
N THR A 8 4.25 -13.56 -3.85
CA THR A 8 3.97 -14.85 -4.51
C THR A 8 2.46 -15.10 -4.70
N MET A 9 1.62 -14.61 -3.78
CA MET A 9 0.16 -14.66 -3.92
C MET A 9 -0.32 -13.78 -5.08
N VAL A 10 0.14 -12.53 -5.15
CA VAL A 10 -0.22 -11.59 -6.22
C VAL A 10 0.29 -12.09 -7.58
N LEU A 11 1.52 -12.61 -7.63
CA LEU A 11 2.11 -13.15 -8.86
C LEU A 11 1.25 -14.27 -9.45
N LYS A 12 0.74 -15.18 -8.61
CA LYS A 12 -0.14 -16.27 -9.06
C LYS A 12 -1.49 -15.76 -9.58
N GLN A 13 -1.99 -14.64 -9.08
CA GLN A 13 -3.22 -14.01 -9.59
C GLN A 13 -3.03 -13.41 -10.99
N VAL A 14 -1.83 -12.92 -11.30
CA VAL A 14 -1.52 -12.31 -12.60
C VAL A 14 -1.08 -13.35 -13.62
N HIS A 15 -0.19 -14.28 -13.23
CA HIS A 15 0.33 -15.35 -14.09
C HIS A 15 0.49 -16.67 -13.34
N MET A 16 -0.48 -17.57 -13.49
CA MET A 16 -0.35 -18.95 -13.05
C MET A 16 0.78 -19.65 -13.82
N GLY A 17 1.80 -20.11 -13.09
CA GLY A 17 2.93 -20.88 -13.64
C GLY A 17 4.26 -20.11 -13.72
N LEU A 18 4.25 -18.80 -13.45
CA LEU A 18 5.48 -18.02 -13.40
C LEU A 18 6.17 -18.18 -12.04
N SER A 19 7.47 -18.52 -12.07
CA SER A 19 8.36 -18.51 -10.92
C SER A 19 9.40 -17.41 -11.09
N VAL A 20 9.69 -16.67 -10.02
CA VAL A 20 10.65 -15.56 -10.00
C VAL A 20 11.88 -15.98 -9.19
N SER A 21 13.07 -15.55 -9.60
CA SER A 21 14.31 -15.86 -8.90
C SER A 21 14.34 -15.23 -7.49
N GLN A 22 15.13 -15.81 -6.58
CA GLN A 22 15.27 -15.28 -5.23
C GLN A 22 15.83 -13.85 -5.22
N GLU A 23 16.71 -13.51 -6.16
CA GLU A 23 17.26 -12.18 -6.31
C GLU A 23 16.19 -11.16 -6.69
N ALA A 24 15.35 -11.47 -7.68
CA ALA A 24 14.24 -10.60 -8.06
C ALA A 24 13.20 -10.47 -6.94
N VAL A 25 12.95 -11.54 -6.18
CA VAL A 25 12.11 -11.49 -4.98
C VAL A 25 12.68 -10.52 -3.93
N ASN A 26 13.99 -10.54 -3.70
CA ASN A 26 14.64 -9.64 -2.74
C ASN A 26 14.55 -8.17 -3.20
N ILE A 27 14.76 -7.90 -4.50
CA ILE A 27 14.61 -6.56 -5.08
C ILE A 27 13.19 -6.03 -4.86
N ILE A 28 12.18 -6.85 -5.13
CA ILE A 28 10.77 -6.46 -4.94
C ILE A 28 10.46 -6.24 -3.46
N ASN A 29 10.98 -7.07 -2.56
CA ASN A 29 10.80 -6.87 -1.13
C ASN A 29 11.39 -5.53 -0.66
N SER A 30 12.59 -5.16 -1.12
CA SER A 30 13.19 -3.86 -0.82
C SER A 30 12.38 -2.71 -1.41
N PHE A 31 11.95 -2.82 -2.67
CA PHE A 31 11.11 -1.82 -3.32
C PHE A 31 9.82 -1.54 -2.54
N VAL A 32 9.11 -2.58 -2.08
CA VAL A 32 7.90 -2.42 -1.28
C VAL A 32 8.21 -1.78 0.08
N MET A 33 9.32 -2.17 0.72
CA MET A 33 9.75 -1.58 1.98
C MET A 33 10.07 -0.09 1.85
N ASP A 34 10.73 0.29 0.75
CA ASP A 34 11.09 1.69 0.51
C ASP A 34 9.84 2.55 0.28
N ILE A 35 8.89 2.06 -0.53
CA ILE A 35 7.60 2.77 -0.72
C ILE A 35 6.82 2.87 0.59
N PHE A 36 6.76 1.79 1.38
CA PHE A 36 6.05 1.77 2.66
C PHE A 36 6.61 2.82 3.62
N LYS A 37 7.94 2.89 3.75
CA LYS A 37 8.60 3.89 4.59
C LYS A 37 8.32 5.31 4.11
N SER A 38 8.45 5.56 2.81
CA SER A 38 8.17 6.88 2.24
C SER A 38 6.74 7.33 2.51
N ILE A 39 5.74 6.44 2.37
CA ILE A 39 4.34 6.75 2.69
C ILE A 39 4.17 7.03 4.19
N ALA A 40 4.77 6.21 5.06
CA ALA A 40 4.64 6.36 6.50
C ALA A 40 5.27 7.67 7.00
N GLU A 41 6.44 8.03 6.47
CA GLU A 41 7.14 9.28 6.77
C GLU A 41 6.30 10.49 6.33
N GLU A 42 5.84 10.51 5.08
CA GLU A 42 5.02 11.62 4.55
C GLU A 42 3.69 11.74 5.30
N ALA A 43 3.03 10.62 5.62
CA ALA A 43 1.78 10.63 6.38
C ALA A 43 1.97 11.17 7.80
N GLY A 44 3.10 10.83 8.44
CA GLY A 44 3.49 11.39 9.72
C GLY A 44 3.73 12.90 9.64
N CYS A 45 4.42 13.36 8.59
CA CYS A 45 4.61 14.79 8.32
C CYS A 45 3.28 15.53 8.12
N LEU A 46 2.34 14.95 7.37
CA LEU A 46 1.01 15.52 7.14
C LEU A 46 0.17 15.57 8.42
N ALA A 47 0.16 14.49 9.22
CA ALA A 47 -0.54 14.47 10.50
C ALA A 47 0.03 15.54 11.45
N HIS A 48 1.36 15.64 11.53
CA HIS A 48 2.03 16.65 12.34
C HIS A 48 1.71 18.08 11.87
N SER A 49 1.74 18.32 10.57
CA SER A 49 1.40 19.62 9.96
C SER A 49 -0.05 20.03 10.26
N ASN A 50 -0.96 19.05 10.30
CA ASN A 50 -2.36 19.24 10.66
C ASN A 50 -2.62 19.24 12.18
N LYS A 51 -1.58 19.16 13.02
CA LYS A 51 -1.67 19.07 14.49
C LYS A 51 -2.49 17.86 14.98
N HIS A 52 -2.53 16.81 14.19
CA HIS A 52 -3.17 15.55 14.54
C HIS A 52 -2.13 14.62 15.20
N CYS A 53 -2.55 13.93 16.27
CA CYS A 53 -1.75 12.87 16.89
C CYS A 53 -2.05 11.48 16.31
N THR A 54 -3.02 11.40 15.40
CA THR A 54 -3.49 10.15 14.77
C THR A 54 -3.33 10.28 13.27
N ILE A 55 -2.66 9.31 12.65
CA ILE A 55 -2.61 9.17 11.19
C ILE A 55 -3.91 8.49 10.75
N THR A 56 -4.72 9.16 9.92
CA THR A 56 -5.96 8.61 9.39
C THR A 56 -5.74 8.09 7.97
N SER A 57 -6.76 7.45 7.39
CA SER A 57 -6.73 7.07 5.97
C SER A 57 -6.56 8.28 5.04
N GLY A 58 -6.96 9.48 5.47
CA GLY A 58 -6.78 10.71 4.71
C GLY A 58 -5.31 11.06 4.49
N GLU A 59 -4.51 11.10 5.57
CA GLU A 59 -3.07 11.37 5.45
C GLU A 59 -2.34 10.30 4.63
N ILE A 60 -2.73 9.02 4.76
CA ILE A 60 -2.18 7.94 3.93
C ILE A 60 -2.53 8.15 2.44
N GLN A 61 -3.77 8.48 2.12
CA GLN A 61 -4.21 8.74 0.75
C GLN A 61 -3.47 9.94 0.13
N THR A 62 -3.36 11.05 0.88
CA THR A 62 -2.63 12.23 0.42
C THR A 62 -1.14 11.92 0.20
N SER A 63 -0.50 11.16 1.10
CA SER A 63 0.90 10.74 0.94
C SER A 63 1.12 9.95 -0.35
N VAL A 64 0.22 9.01 -0.64
CA VAL A 64 0.27 8.21 -1.87
C VAL A 64 0.12 9.10 -3.12
N LEU A 65 -0.76 10.10 -3.09
CA LEU A 65 -0.92 11.05 -4.19
C LEU A 65 0.33 11.92 -4.41
N LEU A 66 1.04 12.28 -3.35
CA LEU A 66 2.28 13.06 -3.43
C LEU A 66 3.46 12.23 -3.96
N LEU A 67 3.52 10.95 -3.60
CA LEU A 67 4.64 10.06 -3.93
C LEU A 67 4.50 9.38 -5.31
N LEU A 68 3.28 9.17 -5.81
CA LEU A 68 3.04 8.44 -7.06
C LEU A 68 2.67 9.40 -8.22
N PRO A 69 3.30 9.26 -9.40
CA PRO A 69 3.02 10.13 -10.53
C PRO A 69 1.77 9.72 -11.33
N GLY A 70 1.02 10.72 -11.81
CA GLY A 70 0.10 10.61 -12.95
C GLY A 70 -0.99 9.53 -12.82
N GLU A 71 -1.05 8.61 -13.77
CA GLU A 71 -2.11 7.58 -13.81
C GLU A 71 -1.99 6.55 -12.67
N ILE A 72 -0.77 6.30 -12.17
CA ILE A 72 -0.54 5.34 -11.08
C ILE A 72 -1.25 5.81 -9.80
N SER A 73 -1.22 7.11 -9.51
CA SER A 73 -1.89 7.66 -8.34
C SER A 73 -3.42 7.54 -8.46
N LYS A 74 -3.99 7.77 -9.65
CA LYS A 74 -5.43 7.59 -9.92
C LYS A 74 -5.91 6.16 -9.67
N HIS A 75 -5.20 5.17 -10.23
CA HIS A 75 -5.52 3.76 -10.01
C HIS A 75 -5.41 3.39 -8.52
N THR A 76 -4.36 3.88 -7.85
CA THR A 76 -4.14 3.62 -6.43
C THR A 76 -5.25 4.23 -5.57
N MET A 77 -5.76 5.43 -5.90
CA MET A 77 -6.89 6.04 -5.19
C MET A 77 -8.19 5.26 -5.34
N SER A 78 -8.46 4.73 -6.54
CA SER A 78 -9.62 3.86 -6.78
C SER A 78 -9.53 2.59 -5.94
N GLU A 79 -8.37 1.93 -5.95
CA GLU A 79 -8.12 0.71 -5.17
C GLU A 79 -8.21 0.98 -3.66
N ALA A 80 -7.64 2.09 -3.19
CA ALA A 80 -7.68 2.49 -1.77
C ALA A 80 -9.11 2.68 -1.27
N THR A 81 -9.98 3.33 -2.06
CA THR A 81 -11.39 3.58 -1.72
C THR A 81 -12.18 2.26 -1.66
N SER A 82 -11.98 1.39 -2.65
CA SER A 82 -12.58 0.04 -2.68
C SER A 82 -12.14 -0.79 -1.47
N SER A 83 -10.85 -0.79 -1.16
CA SER A 83 -10.27 -1.54 -0.04
C SER A 83 -10.77 -1.04 1.31
N ALA A 84 -10.79 0.28 1.54
CA ALA A 84 -11.31 0.89 2.77
C ALA A 84 -12.78 0.50 2.99
N THR A 85 -13.59 0.55 1.94
CA THR A 85 -15.01 0.16 2.00
C THR A 85 -15.17 -1.31 2.36
N ARG A 86 -14.40 -2.20 1.71
CA ARG A 86 -14.41 -3.65 2.02
C ARG A 86 -13.96 -3.94 3.44
N ALA A 87 -12.95 -3.24 3.95
CA ALA A 87 -12.45 -3.41 5.31
C ALA A 87 -13.51 -3.03 6.35
N VAL A 88 -14.17 -1.88 6.17
CA VAL A 88 -15.26 -1.42 7.05
C VAL A 88 -16.43 -2.41 7.03
N ILE A 89 -16.86 -2.86 5.84
CA ILE A 89 -17.94 -3.85 5.71
C ILE A 89 -17.56 -5.15 6.41
N LYS A 90 -16.37 -5.69 6.16
CA LYS A 90 -15.90 -6.93 6.78
C LYS A 90 -15.88 -6.81 8.30
N TYR A 91 -15.40 -5.70 8.84
CA TYR A 91 -15.38 -5.46 10.29
C TYR A 91 -16.81 -5.36 10.86
N ALA A 92 -17.73 -4.71 10.14
CA ALA A 92 -19.12 -4.58 10.57
C ALA A 92 -19.91 -5.91 10.51
N THR A 93 -19.62 -6.78 9.54
CA THR A 93 -20.33 -8.07 9.37
C THR A 93 -19.69 -9.24 10.11
N SER A 94 -18.44 -9.10 10.57
CA SER A 94 -17.77 -10.11 11.40
C SER A 94 -18.07 -9.95 12.90
N ARG A 95 -18.99 -9.05 13.25
CA ARG A 95 -19.44 -8.75 14.61
C ARG A 95 -20.86 -9.27 14.80
#